data_AF-A0A0S2JEW1-F1
#
_entry.id   AF-A0A0S2JEW1-F1
#
_cell.length_a   1.000
_cell.length_b   1.000
_cell.length_c   1.000
_cell.angle_alpha   90.00
_cell.angle_beta   90.00
_cell.angle_gamma   90.00
#
_symmetry.space_group_name_H-M   'P 1'
#
loop_
_entity.id
_entity.type
_entity.pdbx_description
1 polymer ?
#
loop_
_entity_poly.entity_id
_entity_poly.type
_entity_poly.pdbx_seq_one_letter_code
_entity_poly.pdbx_strand_id
1 'polypeptide(L)'
;MQTTFRLCNGLTASQVKAAPFVIYAHKINGQVYIGKTKDPVYRWNAHYDACSSTTNSEYNNPFQVALRNAQCAWTATDHYILAVSDCANEIRIFENIAICKYKSSLNATGHWGYRDTAGMFKPLSQWNNTVTLFRDESRDVEWGLAKTDAERDVCIARVERGRTSPTSLVSTGKDGNFPAGYKINCSRPARKGHPVGSHVKVLVSWHASGNQLVGKKHDVFVPVNIN
;
A
#
# COMPACT_ATOMS: atom_id res chain seq x y z
N MET A 1 -11.43 11.98 6.43
CA MET A 1 -12.20 10.93 5.72
C MET A 1 -12.45 9.76 6.67
N GLN A 2 -13.59 9.08 6.57
CA GLN A 2 -13.95 7.99 7.48
C GLN A 2 -14.51 6.77 6.73
N THR A 3 -14.33 5.59 7.29
CA THR A 3 -14.90 4.33 6.78
C THR A 3 -15.32 3.45 7.95
N THR A 4 -16.49 2.83 7.85
CA THR A 4 -17.00 1.89 8.85
C THR A 4 -16.60 0.47 8.49
N PHE A 5 -15.99 -0.24 9.43
CA PHE A 5 -15.57 -1.63 9.27
C PHE A 5 -16.32 -2.53 10.26
N ARG A 6 -16.69 -3.73 9.83
CA ARG A 6 -17.11 -4.80 10.73
C ARG A 6 -15.89 -5.44 11.40
N LEU A 7 -15.97 -5.67 12.70
CA LEU A 7 -14.92 -6.27 13.51
C LEU A 7 -15.11 -7.79 13.55
N CYS A 8 -14.12 -8.53 13.06
CA CYS A 8 -14.14 -9.98 13.04
C CYS A 8 -13.32 -10.58 14.19
N ASN A 9 -13.52 -11.88 14.43
CA ASN A 9 -12.70 -12.73 15.29
C ASN A 9 -12.54 -12.21 16.73
N GLY A 10 -13.60 -11.59 17.26
CA GLY A 10 -13.62 -11.07 18.65
C GLY A 10 -12.85 -9.76 18.84
N LEU A 11 -12.42 -9.10 17.76
CA LEU A 11 -11.74 -7.81 17.85
C LEU A 11 -12.64 -6.73 18.44
N THR A 12 -12.01 -5.86 19.22
CA THR A 12 -12.63 -4.63 19.77
C THR A 12 -12.12 -3.40 19.04
N ALA A 13 -12.89 -2.31 19.09
CA ALA A 13 -12.48 -1.03 18.51
C ALA A 13 -11.16 -0.50 19.10
N SER A 14 -10.93 -0.74 20.40
CA SER A 14 -9.70 -0.33 21.09
C SER A 14 -8.47 -1.06 20.53
N GLN A 15 -8.55 -2.38 20.35
CA GLN A 15 -7.47 -3.17 19.75
C GLN A 15 -7.13 -2.69 18.33
N VAL A 16 -8.15 -2.40 17.52
CA VAL A 16 -7.92 -1.92 16.14
C VAL A 16 -7.29 -0.54 16.10
N LYS A 17 -7.69 0.37 16.99
CA LYS A 17 -7.13 1.73 17.04
C LYS A 17 -5.70 1.76 17.58
N ALA A 18 -5.36 0.86 18.50
CA ALA A 18 -4.03 0.79 19.10
C ALA A 18 -3.00 0.07 18.21
N ALA A 19 -3.46 -0.85 17.35
CA ALA A 19 -2.56 -1.69 16.58
C ALA A 19 -1.80 -0.93 15.47
N PRO A 20 -0.51 -1.24 15.27
CA PRO A 20 0.28 -0.67 14.18
C PRO A 20 0.00 -1.36 12.85
N PHE A 21 -0.43 -2.62 12.84
CA PHE A 21 -0.77 -3.36 11.62
C PHE A 21 -2.15 -4.01 11.71
N VAL A 22 -2.86 -3.98 10.58
CA VAL A 22 -4.24 -4.43 10.45
C VAL A 22 -4.39 -5.28 9.19
N ILE A 23 -5.03 -6.45 9.31
CA ILE A 23 -5.59 -7.20 8.16
C ILE A 23 -7.02 -6.73 7.95
N TYR A 24 -7.34 -6.34 6.72
CA TYR A 24 -8.68 -5.97 6.32
C TYR A 24 -9.19 -6.86 5.20
N ALA A 25 -10.51 -6.91 5.07
CA ALA A 25 -11.18 -7.47 3.91
C ALA A 25 -12.17 -6.49 3.30
N HIS A 26 -12.31 -6.58 1.98
CA HIS A 26 -13.37 -5.91 1.22
C HIS A 26 -14.15 -6.97 0.47
N LYS A 27 -15.46 -7.05 0.72
CA LYS A 27 -16.35 -7.97 0.02
C LYS A 27 -17.20 -7.19 -0.97
N ILE A 28 -17.10 -7.56 -2.25
CA ILE A 28 -17.75 -6.91 -3.39
C ILE A 28 -18.44 -8.02 -4.20
N ASN A 29 -19.76 -7.92 -4.39
CA ASN A 29 -20.54 -8.90 -5.17
C ASN A 29 -20.24 -10.36 -4.80
N GLY A 30 -20.13 -10.65 -3.50
CA GLY A 30 -19.84 -12.00 -2.98
C GLY A 30 -18.37 -12.41 -3.03
N GLN A 31 -17.51 -11.70 -3.75
CA GLN A 31 -16.08 -11.95 -3.83
C GLN A 31 -15.34 -11.17 -2.75
N VAL A 32 -14.22 -11.71 -2.28
CA VAL A 32 -13.43 -11.12 -1.19
C VAL A 32 -12.07 -10.70 -1.73
N TYR A 33 -11.60 -9.55 -1.25
CA TYR A 33 -10.22 -9.09 -1.30
C TYR A 33 -9.68 -8.99 0.12
N ILE A 34 -8.43 -9.42 0.31
CA ILE A 34 -7.73 -9.35 1.59
C ILE A 34 -6.49 -8.48 1.40
N GLY A 35 -6.21 -7.61 2.37
CA GLY A 35 -4.97 -6.87 2.41
C GLY A 35 -4.52 -6.58 3.82
N LYS A 36 -3.29 -6.08 3.95
CA LYS A 36 -2.74 -5.54 5.19
C LYS A 36 -2.35 -4.08 5.05
N THR A 37 -2.39 -3.35 6.15
CA THR A 37 -2.06 -1.93 6.18
C THR A 37 -1.75 -1.46 7.60
N LYS A 38 -1.14 -0.28 7.71
CA LYS A 38 -1.12 0.49 8.96
C LYS A 38 -2.35 1.38 9.10
N ASP A 39 -2.86 1.93 7.99
CA ASP A 39 -4.07 2.76 7.99
C ASP A 39 -5.09 2.17 7.00
N PRO A 40 -6.20 1.58 7.49
CA PRO A 40 -7.21 0.97 6.65
C PRO A 40 -8.07 1.99 5.90
N VAL A 41 -8.26 3.19 6.44
CA VAL A 41 -9.03 4.25 5.76
C VAL A 41 -8.20 4.81 4.61
N TYR A 42 -6.92 5.13 4.84
CA TYR A 42 -6.00 5.54 3.77
C TYR A 42 -5.92 4.48 2.66
N ARG A 43 -5.75 3.21 3.05
CA ARG A 43 -5.59 2.12 2.08
C ARG A 43 -6.84 1.91 1.24
N TRP A 44 -8.03 2.02 1.84
CA TRP A 44 -9.29 2.00 1.10
C TRP A 44 -9.37 3.13 0.06
N ASN A 45 -9.03 4.37 0.46
CA ASN A 45 -9.00 5.50 -0.47
C ASN A 45 -8.00 5.27 -1.62
N ALA A 46 -6.82 4.73 -1.32
CA ALA A 46 -5.84 4.40 -2.35
C ALA A 46 -6.37 3.36 -3.37
N HIS A 47 -7.19 2.40 -2.92
CA HIS A 47 -7.86 1.47 -3.84
C HIS A 47 -8.90 2.16 -4.70
N TYR A 48 -9.70 3.06 -4.11
CA TYR A 48 -10.70 3.85 -4.82
C TYR A 48 -10.06 4.76 -5.88
N ASP A 49 -8.98 5.45 -5.54
CA ASP A 49 -8.22 6.29 -6.49
C ASP A 49 -7.57 5.45 -7.60
N ALA A 50 -7.05 4.26 -7.27
CA ALA A 50 -6.47 3.36 -8.26
C ALA A 50 -7.52 2.82 -9.24
N CYS A 51 -8.76 2.69 -8.78
CA CYS A 51 -9.89 2.23 -9.56
C CYS A 51 -10.36 3.28 -10.59
N SER A 52 -10.27 4.58 -10.26
CA SER A 52 -10.66 5.70 -11.15
C SER A 52 -9.56 6.14 -12.14
N SER A 53 -8.31 5.74 -11.91
CA SER A 53 -7.16 6.15 -12.73
C SER A 53 -6.73 5.06 -13.71
N THR A 54 -7.06 5.22 -15.00
CA THR A 54 -6.72 4.26 -16.08
C THR A 54 -5.22 4.03 -16.27
N THR A 55 -4.39 4.96 -15.80
CA THR A 55 -2.92 4.89 -15.87
C THR A 55 -2.29 4.25 -14.63
N ASN A 56 -3.09 3.93 -13.60
CA ASN A 56 -2.60 3.27 -12.39
C ASN A 56 -2.17 1.83 -12.70
N SER A 57 -1.04 1.37 -12.17
CA SER A 57 -0.56 0.00 -12.38
C SER A 57 -1.50 -1.07 -11.81
N GLU A 58 -2.33 -0.72 -10.83
CA GLU A 58 -3.34 -1.61 -10.26
C GLU A 58 -4.69 -1.51 -10.99
N TYR A 59 -4.82 -0.64 -12.01
CA TYR A 59 -6.11 -0.41 -12.68
C TYR A 59 -6.73 -1.71 -13.22
N ASN A 60 -5.91 -2.62 -13.75
CA ASN A 60 -6.35 -3.92 -14.29
C ASN A 60 -6.28 -5.08 -13.28
N ASN A 61 -5.96 -4.82 -12.01
CA ASN A 61 -5.98 -5.88 -11.01
C ASN A 61 -7.42 -6.35 -10.75
N PRO A 62 -7.63 -7.65 -10.40
CA PRO A 62 -8.96 -8.21 -10.19
C PRO A 62 -9.82 -7.41 -9.21
N PHE A 63 -9.22 -6.91 -8.11
CA PHE A 63 -9.93 -6.09 -7.13
C PHE A 63 -10.43 -4.76 -7.71
N GLN A 64 -9.58 -4.00 -8.39
CA GLN A 64 -9.96 -2.73 -9.01
C GLN A 64 -11.00 -2.91 -10.12
N VAL A 65 -10.90 -3.99 -10.90
CA VAL A 65 -11.93 -4.35 -11.90
C VAL A 65 -13.27 -4.63 -11.22
N ALA A 66 -13.28 -5.44 -10.16
CA ALA A 66 -14.49 -5.74 -9.40
C ALA A 66 -15.11 -4.48 -8.77
N LEU A 67 -14.27 -3.59 -8.24
CA LEU A 67 -14.71 -2.33 -7.65
C LEU A 67 -15.36 -1.38 -8.68
N ARG A 68 -14.80 -1.28 -9.89
CA ARG A 68 -15.43 -0.49 -10.99
C ARG A 68 -16.78 -1.05 -11.39
N ASN A 69 -16.90 -2.38 -11.48
CA ASN A 69 -18.11 -3.04 -11.96
C ASN A 69 -19.26 -2.98 -10.95
N ALA A 70 -19.00 -2.61 -9.69
CA ALA A 70 -20.00 -2.59 -8.62
C ALA A 70 -20.90 -1.34 -8.55
N GLN A 71 -20.91 -0.48 -9.59
CA GLN A 71 -21.81 0.70 -9.76
C GLN A 71 -22.20 1.42 -8.45
N CYS A 72 -21.28 2.23 -7.91
CA CYS A 72 -21.27 2.95 -6.60
C CYS A 72 -20.42 2.27 -5.52
N ALA A 73 -19.11 2.34 -5.73
CA ALA A 73 -18.03 1.66 -5.01
C ALA A 73 -17.98 1.88 -3.48
N TRP A 74 -18.63 2.90 -2.92
CA TRP A 74 -18.61 3.15 -1.46
C TRP A 74 -19.68 2.40 -0.67
N THR A 75 -20.89 2.24 -1.21
CA THR A 75 -22.00 1.58 -0.49
C THR A 75 -22.15 0.11 -0.86
N ALA A 76 -21.64 -0.29 -2.04
CA ALA A 76 -21.68 -1.67 -2.52
C ALA A 76 -20.56 -2.56 -1.94
N THR A 77 -19.65 -1.99 -1.13
CA THR A 77 -18.51 -2.71 -0.55
C THR A 77 -18.71 -2.90 0.94
N ASP A 78 -18.67 -4.15 1.39
CA ASP A 78 -18.61 -4.46 2.81
C ASP A 78 -17.15 -4.45 3.28
N HIS A 79 -16.84 -3.66 4.31
CA HIS A 79 -15.50 -3.57 4.89
C HIS A 79 -15.39 -4.33 6.21
N TYR A 80 -14.28 -5.06 6.40
CA TYR A 80 -14.03 -5.85 7.59
C TYR A 80 -12.60 -5.64 8.10
N ILE A 81 -12.40 -5.68 9.41
CA ILE A 81 -11.09 -5.87 10.05
C ILE A 81 -11.03 -7.31 10.56
N LEU A 82 -10.04 -8.06 10.09
CA LEU A 82 -9.92 -9.50 10.35
C LEU A 82 -8.99 -9.84 11.50
N ALA A 83 -7.87 -9.14 11.58
CA ALA A 83 -6.82 -9.36 12.58
C ALA A 83 -6.01 -8.08 12.75
N VAL A 84 -5.31 -7.98 13.87
CA VAL A 84 -4.35 -6.93 14.16
C VAL A 84 -3.06 -7.55 14.68
N SER A 85 -1.94 -6.85 14.55
CA SER A 85 -0.65 -7.30 15.08
C SER A 85 0.28 -6.12 15.32
N ASP A 86 1.19 -6.28 16.28
CA ASP A 86 2.28 -5.34 16.55
C ASP A 86 3.53 -5.62 15.70
N CYS A 87 3.52 -6.71 14.91
CA CYS A 87 4.67 -7.23 14.19
C CYS A 87 4.44 -7.34 12.67
N ALA A 88 5.31 -6.69 11.89
CA ALA A 88 5.24 -6.69 10.43
C ALA A 88 5.40 -8.09 9.79
N ASN A 89 6.14 -8.99 10.43
CA ASN A 89 6.33 -10.36 9.94
C ASN A 89 5.11 -11.23 10.22
N GLU A 90 4.54 -11.10 11.42
CA GLU A 90 3.35 -11.86 11.83
C GLU A 90 2.14 -11.47 10.98
N ILE A 91 1.90 -10.17 10.78
CA ILE A 91 0.79 -9.70 9.96
C ILE A 91 0.87 -10.22 8.51
N ARG A 92 2.09 -10.43 7.96
CA ARG A 92 2.27 -11.03 6.64
C ARG A 92 1.82 -12.49 6.61
N ILE A 93 2.06 -13.25 7.67
CA ILE A 93 1.62 -14.64 7.78
C ILE A 93 0.08 -14.67 7.87
N PHE A 94 -0.51 -13.80 8.70
CA PHE A 94 -1.97 -13.71 8.86
C PHE A 94 -2.69 -13.32 7.56
N GLU A 95 -2.14 -12.38 6.79
CA GLU A 95 -2.66 -12.02 5.47
C GLU A 95 -2.76 -13.25 4.54
N ASN A 96 -1.71 -14.06 4.47
CA ASN A 96 -1.69 -15.25 3.61
C ASN A 96 -2.68 -16.31 4.09
N ILE A 97 -2.76 -16.55 5.40
CA ILE A 97 -3.74 -17.47 5.98
C ILE A 97 -5.16 -17.01 5.66
N ALA A 98 -5.46 -15.72 5.79
CA ALA A 98 -6.77 -15.15 5.45
C ALA A 98 -7.09 -15.29 3.95
N ILE A 99 -6.14 -15.00 3.06
CA ILE A 99 -6.30 -15.18 1.60
C ILE A 99 -6.69 -16.63 1.28
N CYS A 100 -6.00 -17.61 1.88
CA CYS A 100 -6.31 -19.03 1.71
C CYS A 100 -7.68 -19.39 2.29
N LYS A 101 -8.01 -18.90 3.48
CA LYS A 101 -9.27 -19.18 4.17
C LYS A 101 -10.48 -18.71 3.37
N TYR A 102 -10.44 -17.46 2.92
CA TYR A 102 -11.57 -16.82 2.23
C TYR A 102 -11.57 -17.07 0.72
N LYS A 103 -10.61 -17.86 0.19
CA LYS A 103 -10.46 -18.16 -1.24
C LYS A 103 -10.51 -16.88 -2.08
N SER A 104 -9.72 -15.90 -1.66
CA SER A 104 -9.80 -14.52 -2.14
C SER A 104 -9.49 -14.40 -3.64
N SER A 105 -10.53 -14.41 -4.49
CA SER A 105 -10.40 -14.35 -5.95
C SER A 105 -9.96 -12.97 -6.46
N LEU A 106 -10.05 -11.93 -5.62
CA LEU A 106 -9.69 -10.57 -5.98
C LEU A 106 -8.21 -10.25 -5.70
N ASN A 107 -7.48 -11.12 -5.01
CA ASN A 107 -6.03 -10.99 -4.83
C ASN A 107 -5.30 -11.49 -6.08
N ALA A 108 -4.45 -10.64 -6.67
CA ALA A 108 -3.75 -10.95 -7.93
C ALA A 108 -2.74 -12.12 -7.84
N THR A 109 -2.32 -12.50 -6.63
CA THR A 109 -1.42 -13.63 -6.39
C THR A 109 -1.99 -14.51 -5.29
N GLY A 110 -2.27 -15.77 -5.62
CA GLY A 110 -2.59 -16.79 -4.63
C GLY A 110 -1.31 -17.21 -3.91
N HIS A 111 -1.25 -16.99 -2.60
CA HIS A 111 -0.16 -17.53 -1.78
C HIS A 111 -0.48 -18.98 -1.41
N TRP A 112 -0.04 -19.91 -2.23
CA TRP A 112 -0.25 -21.35 -2.02
C TRP A 112 0.66 -21.86 -0.89
N GLY A 113 0.09 -22.53 0.11
CA GLY A 113 0.85 -23.21 1.18
C GLY A 113 0.47 -22.83 2.61
N TYR A 114 -0.30 -21.77 2.82
CA TYR A 114 -0.80 -21.40 4.15
C TYR A 114 -2.15 -22.08 4.41
N ARG A 115 -2.38 -22.51 5.64
CA ARG A 115 -3.65 -23.10 6.07
C ARG A 115 -4.07 -22.49 7.41
N ASP A 116 -5.35 -22.20 7.54
CA ASP A 116 -5.95 -21.78 8.80
C ASP A 116 -6.25 -23.02 9.66
N THR A 117 -5.19 -23.69 10.14
CA THR A 117 -5.30 -24.92 10.95
C THR A 117 -5.87 -24.64 12.34
N ALA A 118 -5.64 -23.44 12.88
CA ALA A 118 -6.13 -23.02 14.19
C ALA A 118 -7.59 -22.51 14.17
N GLY A 119 -8.20 -22.36 12.98
CA GLY A 119 -9.55 -21.80 12.86
C GLY A 119 -9.65 -20.35 13.33
N MET A 120 -8.56 -19.59 13.14
CA MET A 120 -8.38 -18.19 13.52
C MET A 120 -9.39 -17.28 12.81
N PHE A 121 -9.67 -17.56 11.55
CA PHE A 121 -10.58 -16.77 10.73
C PHE A 121 -11.92 -17.48 10.58
N LYS A 122 -13.00 -16.80 10.96
CA LYS A 122 -14.37 -17.32 10.82
C LYS A 122 -15.13 -16.64 9.67
N PRO A 123 -16.29 -17.17 9.23
CA PRO A 123 -17.05 -16.61 8.09
C PRO A 123 -17.36 -15.12 8.27
N LEU A 124 -17.26 -14.33 7.19
CA LEU A 124 -17.48 -12.87 7.27
C LEU A 124 -18.92 -12.48 7.62
N SER A 125 -19.89 -13.31 7.21
CA SER A 125 -21.33 -13.03 7.34
C SER A 125 -21.86 -13.02 8.78
N GLN A 126 -21.09 -13.50 9.75
CA GLN A 126 -21.55 -13.60 11.14
C GLN A 126 -21.20 -12.39 12.01
N TRP A 127 -20.47 -11.40 11.47
CA TRP A 127 -19.94 -10.29 12.25
C TRP A 127 -20.79 -9.03 12.06
N ASN A 128 -21.38 -8.53 13.15
CA ASN A 128 -22.23 -7.34 13.12
C ASN A 128 -21.62 -6.14 13.87
N ASN A 129 -20.68 -6.39 14.79
CA ASN A 129 -20.00 -5.32 15.52
C ASN A 129 -19.17 -4.48 14.54
N THR A 130 -19.24 -3.16 14.68
CA THR A 130 -18.54 -2.23 13.78
C THR A 130 -17.64 -1.26 14.54
N VAL A 131 -16.70 -0.68 13.81
CA VAL A 131 -15.92 0.48 14.23
C VAL A 131 -15.86 1.48 13.07
N THR A 132 -16.12 2.75 13.37
CA THR A 132 -15.80 3.84 12.45
C THR A 132 -14.36 4.27 12.69
N LEU A 133 -13.54 4.17 11.63
CA LEU A 133 -12.16 4.62 11.64
C LEU A 133 -12.04 5.90 10.83
N PHE A 134 -11.11 6.75 11.25
CA PHE A 134 -10.74 7.98 10.56
C PHE A 134 -9.34 7.82 9.98
N ARG A 135 -9.10 8.46 8.84
CA ARG A 135 -7.75 8.54 8.25
C ARG A 135 -6.79 9.15 9.27
N ASP A 136 -5.64 8.52 9.46
CA ASP A 136 -4.58 9.01 10.32
C ASP A 136 -3.54 9.75 9.46
N GLU A 137 -3.71 11.07 9.35
CA GLU A 137 -2.83 11.92 8.56
C GLU A 137 -1.40 11.98 9.14
N SER A 138 -1.20 11.62 10.41
CA SER A 138 0.15 11.55 11.00
C SER A 138 0.99 10.42 10.38
N ARG A 139 0.35 9.34 9.92
CA ARG A 139 1.02 8.23 9.22
C ARG A 139 1.44 8.60 7.80
N ASP A 140 0.87 9.65 7.21
CA ASP A 140 1.36 10.18 5.94
C ASP A 140 2.78 10.75 6.10
N VAL A 141 3.17 11.23 7.28
CA VAL A 141 4.56 11.66 7.57
C VAL A 141 5.52 10.47 7.60
N GLU A 142 5.10 9.34 8.17
CA GLU A 142 5.90 8.11 8.28
C GLU A 142 6.28 7.56 6.90
N TRP A 143 5.32 7.59 5.97
CA TRP A 143 5.51 7.16 4.58
C TRP A 143 6.05 8.27 3.66
N GLY A 144 6.37 9.45 4.19
CA GLY A 144 6.84 10.60 3.43
C GLY A 144 5.81 11.18 2.46
N LEU A 145 4.52 10.88 2.63
CA LEU A 145 3.39 11.37 1.83
C LEU A 145 2.90 12.76 2.27
N ALA A 146 3.09 13.13 3.54
CA ALA A 146 2.74 14.45 4.08
C ALA A 146 3.78 15.54 3.81
N LYS A 147 4.95 15.17 3.24
CA LYS A 147 6.06 16.10 3.00
C LYS A 147 5.78 16.95 1.76
N THR A 148 5.69 18.27 1.97
CA THR A 148 5.57 19.30 0.93
C THR A 148 6.84 19.38 0.09
N ASP A 149 6.76 20.01 -1.10
CA ASP A 149 7.94 20.20 -1.96
C ASP A 149 9.03 21.02 -1.26
N ALA A 150 8.67 21.92 -0.31
CA ALA A 150 9.62 22.70 0.48
C ALA A 150 10.39 21.87 1.52
N GLU A 151 9.91 20.67 1.87
CA GLU A 151 10.56 19.75 2.81
C GLU A 151 11.33 18.63 2.08
N ARG A 152 11.54 18.79 0.76
CA ARG A 152 12.24 17.83 -0.10
C ARG A 152 13.43 18.50 -0.73
N ASP A 153 14.52 17.76 -0.81
CA ASP A 153 15.72 18.19 -1.50
C ASP A 153 15.87 17.44 -2.82
N VAL A 154 16.63 18.04 -3.73
CA VAL A 154 16.96 17.43 -5.01
C VAL A 154 17.96 16.31 -4.77
N CYS A 155 17.63 15.10 -5.22
CA CYS A 155 18.53 13.96 -5.30
C CYS A 155 18.81 13.63 -6.77
N ILE A 156 20.07 13.33 -7.06
CA ILE A 156 20.46 12.75 -8.35
C ILE A 156 20.48 11.23 -8.19
N ALA A 157 19.57 10.57 -8.88
CA ALA A 157 19.34 9.14 -8.80
C ALA A 157 19.76 8.42 -10.08
N ARG A 158 20.27 7.19 -9.94
CA ARG A 158 20.51 6.27 -11.04
C ARG A 158 19.34 5.30 -11.17
N VAL A 159 18.91 5.08 -12.41
CA VAL A 159 17.91 4.06 -12.75
C VAL A 159 18.58 2.71 -12.79
N GLU A 160 18.13 1.79 -11.95
CA GLU A 160 18.65 0.43 -11.86
C GLU A 160 17.57 -0.60 -12.18
N ARG A 161 17.99 -1.83 -12.46
CA ARG A 161 17.07 -2.95 -12.70
C ARG A 161 16.49 -3.40 -11.35
N GLY A 162 15.18 -3.29 -11.20
CA GLY A 162 14.50 -3.74 -10.00
C GLY A 162 14.32 -5.26 -9.98
N ARG A 163 14.32 -5.86 -8.78
CA ARG A 163 14.07 -7.31 -8.59
C ARG A 163 12.62 -7.71 -8.89
N THR A 164 11.67 -6.81 -8.63
CA THR A 164 10.22 -7.04 -8.79
C THR A 164 9.52 -5.91 -9.57
N SER A 165 10.26 -4.90 -10.02
CA SER A 165 9.79 -3.85 -10.92
C SER A 165 10.79 -3.65 -12.05
N PRO A 166 10.37 -3.23 -13.25
CA PRO A 166 11.28 -3.07 -14.38
C PRO A 166 12.44 -2.11 -14.09
N THR A 167 12.20 -1.09 -13.26
CA THR A 167 13.20 -0.12 -12.80
C THR A 167 13.07 0.24 -11.32
N SER A 168 14.18 0.53 -10.66
CA SER A 168 14.32 1.14 -9.33
C SER A 168 15.21 2.38 -9.39
N LEU A 169 15.12 3.26 -8.39
CA LEU A 169 15.99 4.42 -8.26
C LEU A 169 16.88 4.28 -7.02
N VAL A 170 18.15 4.61 -7.19
CA VAL A 170 19.16 4.61 -6.12
C VAL A 170 19.89 5.95 -6.15
N SER A 171 20.05 6.58 -4.98
CA SER A 171 20.80 7.83 -4.86
C SER A 171 22.25 7.64 -5.28
N THR A 172 22.81 8.64 -5.96
CA THR A 172 24.20 8.57 -6.44
C THR A 172 25.22 9.27 -5.55
N GLY A 173 24.78 10.11 -4.60
CA GLY A 173 25.68 10.95 -3.83
C GLY A 173 26.13 12.23 -4.54
N LYS A 174 25.85 12.37 -5.84
CA LYS A 174 26.40 13.46 -6.66
C LYS A 174 25.71 14.81 -6.45
N ASP A 175 24.53 14.82 -5.83
CA ASP A 175 23.80 16.03 -5.46
C ASP A 175 24.31 16.70 -4.16
N GLY A 176 25.12 16.00 -3.35
CA GLY A 176 25.62 16.50 -2.07
C GLY A 176 24.59 16.54 -0.94
N ASN A 177 23.30 16.30 -1.21
CA ASN A 177 22.23 16.32 -0.22
C ASN A 177 21.98 14.94 0.39
N PHE A 178 22.19 13.86 -0.38
CA PHE A 178 21.96 12.49 0.06
C PHE A 178 23.16 11.59 -0.24
N PRO A 179 23.55 10.67 0.67
CA PRO A 179 24.61 9.72 0.39
C PRO A 179 24.24 8.75 -0.74
N ALA A 180 25.25 8.15 -1.38
CA ALA A 180 25.04 7.13 -2.40
C ALA A 180 24.46 5.83 -1.83
N GLY A 181 23.68 5.10 -2.64
CA GLY A 181 23.23 3.73 -2.33
C GLY A 181 21.86 3.63 -1.63
N TYR A 182 21.22 4.76 -1.32
CA TYR A 182 19.89 4.75 -0.72
C TYR A 182 18.81 4.52 -1.78
N LYS A 183 17.90 3.60 -1.49
CA LYS A 183 16.76 3.32 -2.36
C LYS A 183 15.74 4.45 -2.27
N ILE A 184 15.26 4.90 -3.42
CA ILE A 184 14.22 5.93 -3.52
C ILE A 184 12.87 5.27 -3.80
N ASN A 185 11.96 5.36 -2.83
CA ASN A 185 10.58 4.92 -2.99
C ASN A 185 9.77 6.02 -3.67
N CYS A 186 9.31 5.76 -4.87
CA CYS A 186 8.54 6.70 -5.70
C CYS A 186 7.52 5.90 -6.54
N SER A 187 6.68 6.57 -7.31
CA SER A 187 5.74 5.84 -8.17
C SER A 187 6.43 5.20 -9.37
N ARG A 188 5.91 4.05 -9.81
CA ARG A 188 6.39 3.33 -10.99
C ARG A 188 6.21 4.12 -12.30
N PRO A 189 5.11 4.86 -12.53
CA PRO A 189 4.95 5.67 -13.73
C PRO A 189 6.03 6.74 -13.87
N ALA A 190 6.43 7.39 -12.77
CA ALA A 190 7.51 8.36 -12.79
C ALA A 190 8.84 7.74 -13.26
N ARG A 191 9.09 6.47 -12.89
CA ARG A 191 10.26 5.68 -13.36
C ARG A 191 10.14 5.19 -14.81
N LYS A 192 8.94 5.20 -15.38
CA LYS A 192 8.67 4.60 -16.69
C LYS A 192 9.07 5.60 -17.78
N GLY A 193 10.01 5.22 -18.64
CA GLY A 193 10.53 6.07 -19.73
C GLY A 193 12.01 6.39 -19.62
N HIS A 194 12.65 6.04 -18.49
CA HIS A 194 14.09 6.22 -18.31
C HIS A 194 14.83 4.88 -18.46
N PRO A 195 15.81 4.77 -19.37
CA PRO A 195 16.61 3.56 -19.53
C PRO A 195 17.38 3.19 -18.25
N VAL A 196 17.58 1.89 -18.02
CA VAL A 196 18.49 1.43 -16.96
C VAL A 196 19.89 2.01 -17.21
N GLY A 197 20.54 2.49 -16.16
CA GLY A 197 21.83 3.19 -16.21
C GLY A 197 21.72 4.70 -16.38
N SER A 198 20.55 5.22 -16.79
CA SER A 198 20.34 6.67 -16.89
C SER A 198 20.27 7.33 -15.51
N HIS A 199 20.53 8.63 -15.49
CA HIS A 199 20.44 9.44 -14.29
C HIS A 199 19.29 10.43 -14.39
N VAL A 200 18.63 10.67 -13.26
CA VAL A 200 17.48 11.57 -13.14
C VAL A 200 17.57 12.41 -11.88
N LYS A 201 17.05 13.64 -11.94
CA LYS A 201 16.76 14.47 -10.76
C LYS A 201 15.36 14.14 -10.23
N VAL A 202 15.28 14.03 -8.92
CA VAL A 202 14.06 13.72 -8.16
C VAL A 202 14.00 14.53 -6.89
N LEU A 203 12.82 15.02 -6.50
CA LEU A 203 12.60 15.63 -5.20
C LEU A 203 12.29 14.54 -4.17
N VAL A 204 13.14 14.44 -3.14
CA VAL A 204 13.04 13.39 -2.14
C VAL A 204 13.20 13.93 -0.71
N SER A 205 12.67 13.18 0.25
CA SER A 205 12.93 13.38 1.67
C SER A 205 13.39 12.07 2.29
N TRP A 206 13.98 12.13 3.48
CA TRP A 206 14.20 10.92 4.28
C TRP A 206 12.88 10.22 4.60
N HIS A 207 12.87 8.90 4.47
CA HIS A 207 11.83 8.08 5.09
C HIS A 207 12.02 8.08 6.61
N ALA A 208 10.94 7.94 7.38
CA ALA A 208 11.00 7.97 8.85
C ALA A 208 11.94 6.90 9.47
N SER A 209 12.19 5.81 8.76
CA SER A 209 13.15 4.77 9.18
C SER A 209 14.62 5.09 8.91
N GLY A 210 14.94 6.21 8.23
CA GLY A 210 16.30 6.66 7.94
C GLY A 210 17.12 5.80 6.96
N ASN A 211 16.58 4.67 6.50
CA ASN A 211 17.29 3.73 5.63
C ASN A 211 16.92 3.85 4.14
N GLN A 212 16.03 4.76 3.80
CA GLN A 212 15.45 4.94 2.47
C GLN A 212 15.08 6.40 2.24
N LEU A 213 14.96 6.79 0.97
CA LEU A 213 14.43 8.08 0.55
C LEU A 213 13.03 7.89 -0.03
N VAL A 214 12.18 8.90 0.08
CA VAL A 214 10.83 8.91 -0.48
C VAL A 214 10.72 10.06 -1.47
N GLY A 215 10.42 9.74 -2.73
CA GLY A 215 10.10 10.71 -3.76
C GLY A 215 8.60 11.00 -3.87
N LYS A 216 8.24 12.08 -4.55
CA LYS A 216 6.85 12.45 -4.78
C LYS A 216 6.10 11.39 -5.60
N LYS A 217 4.84 11.12 -5.24
CA LYS A 217 4.00 10.09 -5.87
C LYS A 217 3.75 10.38 -7.37
N HIS A 218 3.76 11.64 -7.78
CA HIS A 218 3.53 12.06 -9.17
C HIS A 218 4.66 12.94 -9.70
N ASP A 219 5.90 12.67 -9.27
CA ASP A 219 7.03 13.45 -9.74
C ASP A 219 7.30 13.22 -11.22
N VAL A 220 7.85 14.25 -11.89
CA VAL A 220 8.37 14.14 -13.25
C VAL A 220 9.89 14.15 -13.15
N PHE A 221 10.50 13.05 -13.56
CA PHE A 221 11.95 12.90 -13.46
C PHE A 221 12.63 13.64 -14.59
N VAL A 222 13.58 14.50 -14.24
CA VAL A 222 14.35 15.28 -15.22
C VAL A 222 15.63 14.50 -15.53
N PRO A 223 15.86 14.04 -16.77
CA PRO A 223 17.10 13.40 -17.16
C PRO A 223 18.31 14.29 -16.88
N VAL A 224 19.42 13.69 -16.45
CA VAL A 224 20.67 14.39 -16.20
C VAL A 224 21.80 13.68 -16.93
N ASN A 225 22.59 14.44 -17.68
CA ASN A 225 23.89 13.97 -18.13
C ASN A 225 24.87 14.16 -16.99
N ILE A 226 25.39 13.05 -16.50
CA ILE A 226 26.48 13.06 -15.54
C ILE A 226 27.67 12.47 -16.24
N ASN A 227 28.58 13.36 -16.66
CA ASN A 227 29.90 12.97 -17.10
C ASN A 227 30.66 12.28 -15.96
#